data_AF-A0A2W6C6W2-F1
#
_entry.id   AF-A0A2W6C6W2-F1
#
_cell.length_a   1.000
_cell.length_b   1.000
_cell.length_c   1.000
_cell.angle_alpha   90.00
_cell.angle_beta   90.00
_cell.angle_gamma   90.00
#
_symmetry.space_group_name_H-M   'P 1'
#
loop_
_entity.id
_entity.type
_entity.pdbx_description
1 polymer ?
#
loop_
_entity_poly.entity_id
_entity_poly.type
_entity_poly.pdbx_seq_one_letter_code
_entity_poly.pdbx_strand_id
1 'polypeptide(L)' 'VEAIFYEDDLPDQWRDYTKANVDFFEELGSPGGASKVGRTENDPPMIKALPPQAEAE' A
#
# COMPACT_ATOMS: atom_id res chain seq x y z
N VAL A 1 -10.06 8.36 -9.73
CA VAL A 1 -10.03 6.87 -9.87
C VAL A 1 -10.17 6.27 -8.47
N GLU A 2 -10.80 5.11 -8.29
CA GLU A 2 -10.95 4.47 -6.97
C GLU A 2 -9.69 3.68 -6.61
N ALA A 3 -9.27 3.74 -5.34
CA ALA A 3 -8.01 3.15 -4.85
C ALA A 3 -8.22 2.10 -3.73
N ILE A 4 -9.44 1.96 -3.23
CA ILE A 4 -9.78 1.04 -2.15
C ILE A 4 -10.81 0.07 -2.69
N PHE A 5 -10.49 -1.22 -2.62
CA PHE A 5 -11.35 -2.31 -3.10
C PHE A 5 -11.45 -3.38 -2.03
N TYR A 6 -12.57 -4.11 -2.01
CA TYR A 6 -12.58 -5.43 -1.40
C TYR A 6 -11.69 -6.37 -2.23
N GLU A 7 -11.06 -7.36 -1.58
CA GLU A 7 -10.09 -8.24 -2.23
C GLU A 7 -10.70 -9.01 -3.42
N ASP A 8 -11.97 -9.40 -3.30
CA ASP A 8 -12.71 -10.09 -4.37
C ASP A 8 -13.02 -9.18 -5.56
N ASP A 9 -13.07 -7.87 -5.35
CA ASP A 9 -13.40 -6.86 -6.36
C ASP A 9 -12.14 -6.17 -6.95
N LEU A 10 -10.93 -6.59 -6.54
CA LEU A 10 -9.69 -5.95 -6.96
C LEU A 10 -9.41 -6.22 -8.46
N PRO A 11 -9.28 -5.17 -9.30
CA PRO A 11 -8.95 -5.33 -10.70
C PRO A 11 -7.63 -6.08 -10.92
N ASP A 12 -7.60 -6.94 -11.93
CA ASP A 12 -6.45 -7.84 -12.17
C ASP A 12 -5.12 -7.10 -12.38
N GLN A 13 -5.17 -5.91 -12.98
CA GLN A 13 -3.99 -5.05 -13.17
C GLN A 13 -3.37 -4.53 -11.87
N TRP A 14 -4.07 -4.65 -10.73
CA TRP A 14 -3.63 -4.15 -9.43
C TRP A 14 -3.44 -5.26 -8.38
N ARG A 15 -3.47 -6.54 -8.79
CA ARG A 15 -3.33 -7.70 -7.87
C ARG A 15 -2.07 -7.65 -7.02
N ASP A 16 -0.97 -7.13 -7.56
CA ASP A 16 0.30 -7.02 -6.83
C ASP A 16 0.22 -6.07 -5.62
N TYR A 17 -0.74 -5.14 -5.60
CA TYR A 17 -0.93 -4.23 -4.47
C TYR A 17 -1.48 -4.93 -3.23
N THR A 18 -2.14 -6.08 -3.35
CA THR A 18 -2.53 -6.90 -2.18
C THR A 18 -1.29 -7.33 -1.41
N LYS A 19 -0.27 -7.83 -2.10
CA LYS A 19 1.00 -8.18 -1.47
C LYS A 19 1.73 -6.94 -0.94
N ALA A 20 1.76 -5.84 -1.69
CA ALA A 20 2.38 -4.60 -1.23
C ALA A 20 1.75 -4.08 0.08
N ASN A 21 0.43 -4.19 0.24
CA ASN A 21 -0.25 -3.82 1.47
C ASN A 21 0.20 -4.66 2.67
N VAL A 22 0.44 -5.96 2.49
CA VAL A 22 0.97 -6.83 3.55
C VAL A 22 2.43 -6.52 3.83
N ASP A 23 3.25 -6.38 2.78
CA ASP A 23 4.70 -6.19 2.88
C ASP A 23 5.07 -4.89 3.59
N PHE A 24 4.23 -3.85 3.50
CA PHE A 24 4.41 -2.61 4.25
C PHE A 24 4.56 -2.84 5.77
N PHE A 25 3.93 -3.90 6.30
CA PHE A 25 3.93 -4.21 7.72
C PHE A 25 5.01 -5.23 8.14
N GLU A 26 5.91 -5.68 7.25
CA GLU A 26 6.93 -6.68 7.60
C GLU A 26 7.80 -6.26 8.80
N GLU A 27 8.20 -5.00 8.87
CA GLU A 27 8.98 -4.46 9.99
C GLU A 27 8.10 -3.94 11.15
N LEU A 28 6.92 -3.42 10.82
CA LEU A 28 6.01 -2.81 11.80
C LEU A 28 5.20 -3.84 12.60
N GLY A 29 5.00 -5.03 12.05
CA GLY A 29 4.09 -6.04 12.58
C GLY A 29 2.64 -5.54 12.63
N SER A 30 1.97 -5.78 13.76
CA SER A 30 0.57 -5.34 13.99
C SER A 30 0.50 -4.32 15.13
N PRO A 31 0.73 -3.03 14.84
CA PRO A 31 0.82 -1.98 15.87
C PRO A 31 -0.52 -1.60 16.53
N GLY A 32 -1.65 -2.14 16.03
CA GLY A 32 -2.98 -1.89 16.61
C GLY A 32 -3.52 -0.47 16.40
N GLY A 33 -2.98 0.29 15.44
CA GLY A 33 -3.55 1.57 15.00
C GLY A 33 -2.53 2.56 14.42
N ALA A 34 -2.85 3.14 13.26
CA ALA A 34 -1.98 4.07 12.55
C ALA A 34 -1.64 5.36 13.33
N SER A 35 -2.56 5.87 14.16
CA SER A 35 -2.38 7.14 14.90
C SER A 35 -1.19 7.13 15.86
N LYS A 36 -0.74 5.96 16.32
CA LYS A 36 0.44 5.82 17.20
C LYS A 36 1.75 5.64 16.42
N VAL A 37 1.68 5.21 15.17
CA VAL A 37 2.83 4.91 14.30
C VAL A 37 3.24 6.17 13.54
N GLY A 38 2.28 6.89 12.96
CA GLY A 38 2.54 8.01 12.07
C GLY A 38 3.07 7.55 10.70
N ARG A 39 3.71 8.48 9.97
CA ARG A 39 4.33 8.19 8.66
C ARG A 39 5.68 7.49 8.85
N THR A 40 5.93 6.47 8.04
CA THR A 40 7.20 5.72 8.02
C THR A 40 7.75 5.62 6.60
N GLU A 41 8.89 4.96 6.41
CA GLU A 41 9.54 4.72 5.12
C GLU A 41 9.45 3.25 4.69
N ASN A 42 8.43 2.54 5.19
CA ASN A 42 8.25 1.09 5.02
C ASN A 42 7.67 0.67 3.67
N ASP A 43 7.57 1.57 2.70
CA ASP A 43 7.05 1.22 1.37
C ASP A 43 7.84 0.04 0.77
N PRO A 44 7.16 -1.00 0.27
CA PRO A 44 7.81 -2.13 -0.39
C PRO A 44 8.60 -1.68 -1.63
N PRO A 45 9.61 -2.46 -2.08
CA PRO A 45 10.43 -2.10 -3.23
C PRO A 45 9.63 -1.80 -4.51
N MET A 46 8.55 -2.54 -4.76
CA MET A 46 7.65 -2.32 -5.90
C MET A 46 7.06 -0.91 -5.90
N ILE A 47 6.63 -0.42 -4.73
CA ILE A 47 6.04 0.92 -4.57
C ILE A 47 7.12 1.99 -4.68
N LYS A 48 8.28 1.80 -4.04
CA LYS A 48 9.42 2.72 -4.10
C LYS A 48 9.98 2.93 -5.51
N ALA A 49 9.85 1.91 -6.37
CA ALA A 49 10.35 1.95 -7.75
C ALA A 49 9.40 2.67 -8.73
N LEU A 50 8.18 3.00 -8.32
CA LEU A 50 7.23 3.69 -9.19
C LEU A 50 7.75 5.09 -9.55
N PRO A 51 7.63 5.51 -10.81
CA PRO A 51 7.95 6.88 -11.19
C PRO A 51 6.99 7.85 -10.47
N PRO A 52 7.38 9.12 -10.28
CA PRO A 52 6.48 10.14 -9.75
C PRO A 52 5.18 10.18 -10.56
N GLN A 53 4.06 9.96 -9.88
CA GLN A 53 2.73 10.05 -10.46
C GLN A 53 2.17 11.44 -10.14
N ALA A 54 1.57 12.11 -11.12
CA ALA A 54 0.83 13.34 -10.86
C ALA A 54 -0.32 13.02 -9.88
N GLU A 55 -0.69 13.98 -9.03
CA GLU A 55 -1.91 13.85 -8.22
C GLU A 55 -3.10 13.62 -9.15
N ALA A 56 -3.85 12.54 -8.90
CA ALA A 56 -5.15 12.37 -9.53
C ALA A 56 -6.06 13.48 -8.99
N GLU A 57 -6.58 14.33 -9.89
CA GLU A 57 -7.59 15.36 -9.58
C GLU A 57 -8.84 14.76 -8.92
#